data_AF-A0A2E2L501-F1
#
_entry.id   AF-A0A2E2L501-F1
#
_cell.length_a   1.000
_cell.length_b   1.000
_cell.length_c   1.000
_cell.angle_alpha   90.00
_cell.angle_beta   90.00
_cell.angle_gamma   90.00
#
_symmetry.space_group_name_H-M   'P 1'
#
loop_
_entity.id
_entity.type
_entity.pdbx_description
1 polymer ?
#
loop_
_entity_poly.entity_id
_entity_poly.type
_entity_poly.pdbx_seq_one_letter_code
_entity_poly.pdbx_strand_id
1 'polypeptide(L)'
;MAAPPPQPAGQWQADESQVVSPAGQTFEVIDPTPEPAPEPGPTAAPPEQPTPATEAAEPGAEAEPEPEWVDPDSDWPHQWLDFHGDRLAVRLPQAAQILGLQYAVKTGRSEEYLLERMNKFLTNQIAPASYERFLDRMQDPDGGYGAGITWELINELSKLSSEQVQAETVAAAEAVTTQAGGA
;
A
#
# COMPACT_ATOMS: atom_id res chain seq x y z
N MET A 1 44.63 -29.29 -30.37
CA MET A 1 43.19 -29.03 -30.21
C MET A 1 43.07 -27.69 -29.50
N ALA A 2 42.63 -26.65 -30.20
CA ALA A 2 42.51 -25.30 -29.67
C ALA A 2 41.02 -24.94 -29.55
N ALA A 3 40.62 -24.35 -28.43
CA ALA A 3 39.25 -23.91 -28.17
C ALA A 3 38.87 -22.74 -29.09
N PRO A 4 37.61 -22.64 -29.56
CA PRO A 4 37.15 -21.51 -30.35
C PRO A 4 37.09 -20.22 -29.50
N PRO A 5 37.26 -19.03 -30.12
CA PRO A 5 37.22 -17.77 -29.40
C PRO A 5 35.79 -17.44 -28.91
N PRO A 6 35.65 -16.68 -27.81
CA PRO A 6 34.34 -16.27 -27.30
C PRO A 6 33.66 -15.30 -28.28
N GLN A 7 32.41 -15.60 -28.62
CA GLN A 7 31.56 -14.72 -29.43
C GLN A 7 31.14 -13.49 -28.60
N PRO A 8 31.12 -12.28 -29.18
CA PRO A 8 30.60 -11.11 -28.49
C PRO A 8 29.08 -11.21 -28.31
N ALA A 9 28.63 -10.95 -27.09
CA ALA A 9 27.22 -10.92 -26.72
C ALA A 9 26.50 -9.69 -27.34
N GLY A 10 25.37 -9.95 -28.01
CA GLY A 10 24.22 -9.06 -28.02
C GLY A 10 24.42 -7.66 -28.57
N GLN A 11 24.73 -7.55 -29.86
CA GLN A 11 24.43 -6.33 -30.63
C GLN A 11 22.92 -6.26 -30.88
N TRP A 12 22.19 -5.55 -30.01
CA TRP A 12 20.83 -5.11 -30.34
C TRP A 12 20.93 -4.04 -31.43
N GLN A 13 20.89 -4.49 -32.68
CA GLN A 13 20.70 -3.63 -33.82
C GLN A 13 19.29 -3.05 -33.74
N ALA A 14 19.21 -1.72 -33.76
CA ALA A 14 17.96 -1.01 -33.99
C ALA A 14 17.48 -1.38 -35.40
N ASP A 15 16.48 -2.26 -35.47
CA ASP A 15 15.76 -2.52 -36.71
C ASP A 15 14.74 -1.39 -36.90
N GLU A 16 15.21 -0.32 -37.53
CA GLU A 16 14.35 0.64 -38.20
C GLU A 16 13.76 -0.07 -39.43
N SER A 17 12.59 -0.68 -39.28
CA SER A 17 11.79 -1.09 -40.44
C SER A 17 10.30 -1.16 -40.11
N GLN A 18 9.58 -0.35 -40.88
CA GLN A 18 8.16 -0.47 -41.24
C GLN A 18 7.12 0.22 -40.36
N VAL A 19 6.97 1.51 -40.69
CA VAL A 19 5.68 2.16 -40.92
C VAL A 19 4.67 1.20 -41.53
N VAL A 20 3.59 0.90 -40.80
CA VAL A 20 2.27 0.67 -41.39
C VAL A 20 1.24 1.34 -40.47
N SER A 21 0.80 2.53 -40.86
CA SER A 21 -0.41 3.14 -40.34
C SER A 21 -1.62 2.27 -40.71
N PRO A 22 -2.47 1.82 -39.78
CA PRO A 22 -3.86 1.57 -40.12
C PRO A 22 -4.57 2.93 -40.14
N ALA A 23 -4.53 3.59 -41.28
CA ALA A 23 -5.61 4.50 -41.66
C ALA A 23 -6.90 3.67 -41.71
N GLY A 24 -7.91 4.02 -40.91
CA GLY A 24 -9.23 3.38 -41.05
C GLY A 24 -10.12 3.24 -39.81
N GLN A 25 -9.94 4.03 -38.74
CA GLN A 25 -11.03 4.22 -37.78
C GLN A 25 -11.36 5.71 -37.70
N THR A 26 -12.33 6.09 -38.53
CA THR A 26 -13.11 7.30 -38.35
C THR A 26 -13.81 7.21 -37.00
N PHE A 27 -13.31 7.94 -36.00
CA PHE A 27 -14.16 8.33 -34.89
C PHE A 27 -15.16 9.32 -35.47
N GLU A 28 -16.39 8.85 -35.68
CA GLU A 28 -17.53 9.70 -35.95
C GLU A 28 -17.65 10.67 -34.77
N VAL A 29 -17.23 11.92 -35.01
CA VAL A 29 -17.54 13.03 -34.13
C VAL A 29 -19.05 13.19 -34.23
N ILE A 30 -19.77 12.65 -33.25
CA ILE A 30 -21.19 12.92 -33.07
C ILE A 30 -21.29 14.42 -32.76
N ASP A 31 -21.60 15.17 -33.81
CA ASP A 31 -22.11 16.52 -33.74
C ASP A 31 -23.30 16.54 -32.77
N PRO A 32 -23.27 17.30 -31.65
CA PRO A 32 -24.50 17.57 -30.93
C PRO A 32 -25.28 18.58 -31.78
N THR A 33 -26.00 18.04 -32.76
CA THR A 33 -27.09 18.76 -33.42
C THR A 33 -27.98 19.34 -32.33
N PRO A 34 -28.25 20.66 -32.33
CA PRO A 34 -29.11 21.27 -31.33
C PRO A 34 -30.51 20.67 -31.43
N GLU A 35 -30.93 20.03 -30.35
CA GLU A 35 -32.25 19.43 -30.18
C GLU A 35 -33.35 20.45 -30.50
N PRO A 36 -34.36 20.11 -31.34
CA PRO A 36 -35.46 21.01 -31.62
C PRO A 36 -36.33 21.18 -30.37
N ALA A 37 -36.52 22.43 -29.97
CA ALA A 37 -37.41 22.83 -28.88
C ALA A 37 -38.85 22.34 -29.12
N PRO A 38 -39.53 21.71 -28.14
CA PRO A 38 -40.96 21.44 -28.25
C PRO A 38 -41.77 22.73 -27.98
N GLU A 39 -42.59 23.11 -28.95
CA GLU A 39 -43.60 24.17 -28.85
C GLU A 39 -44.76 23.79 -27.87
N PRO A 40 -45.49 24.78 -27.32
CA PRO A 40 -46.25 24.63 -26.08
C PRO A 40 -47.62 23.98 -26.28
N GLY A 41 -47.90 22.93 -25.50
CA GLY A 41 -49.21 22.28 -25.36
C GLY A 41 -49.84 22.54 -23.98
N PRO A 42 -51.17 22.42 -23.84
CA PRO A 42 -51.97 23.10 -22.82
C PRO A 42 -51.75 22.58 -21.38
N THR A 43 -51.87 23.53 -20.46
CA THR A 43 -51.74 23.39 -19.00
C THR A 43 -52.37 22.11 -18.44
N ALA A 44 -51.55 21.29 -17.80
CA ALA A 44 -51.98 20.23 -16.90
C ALA A 44 -51.51 20.62 -15.49
N ALA A 45 -52.42 20.50 -14.52
CA ALA A 45 -52.26 20.94 -13.14
C ALA A 45 -51.04 20.30 -12.44
N PRO A 46 -50.43 20.97 -11.44
CA PRO A 46 -49.27 20.45 -10.73
C PRO A 46 -49.64 19.16 -9.93
N PRO A 47 -48.93 18.04 -10.09
CA PRO A 47 -48.96 16.99 -9.09
C PRO A 47 -48.17 17.43 -7.86
N GLU A 48 -48.81 17.28 -6.72
CA GLU A 48 -48.36 17.68 -5.38
C GLU A 48 -46.98 17.09 -5.05
N GLN A 49 -46.07 17.97 -4.61
CA GLN A 49 -44.79 17.57 -4.02
C GLN A 49 -45.06 16.70 -2.79
N PRO A 50 -44.45 15.51 -2.65
CA PRO A 50 -44.34 14.92 -1.34
C PRO A 50 -43.40 15.80 -0.51
N THR A 51 -43.94 16.40 0.55
CA THR A 51 -43.16 16.99 1.64
C THR A 51 -42.02 16.04 2.03
N PRO A 52 -40.76 16.50 2.14
CA PRO A 52 -39.74 15.68 2.77
C PRO A 52 -40.20 15.41 4.20
N ALA A 53 -40.44 14.12 4.49
CA ALA A 53 -40.50 13.68 5.86
C ALA A 53 -39.17 14.08 6.49
N THR A 54 -39.22 14.99 7.46
CA THR A 54 -38.17 15.18 8.44
C THR A 54 -37.98 13.84 9.12
N GLU A 55 -37.02 13.06 8.61
CA GLU A 55 -36.45 11.94 9.34
C GLU A 55 -35.74 12.58 10.54
N ALA A 56 -36.27 12.26 11.72
CA ALA A 56 -35.72 12.70 12.97
C ALA A 56 -34.27 12.21 13.02
N ALA A 57 -33.33 13.15 13.12
CA ALA A 57 -31.97 12.83 13.50
C ALA A 57 -32.02 12.16 14.87
N GLU A 58 -31.81 10.85 14.90
CA GLU A 58 -31.56 10.13 16.15
C GLU A 58 -30.26 10.69 16.76
N PRO A 59 -30.26 11.05 18.05
CA PRO A 59 -29.08 11.57 18.70
C PRO A 59 -28.13 10.43 19.05
N GLY A 60 -26.87 10.57 18.64
CA GLY A 60 -25.71 9.98 19.31
C GLY A 60 -25.69 8.45 19.43
N ALA A 61 -25.33 7.77 18.34
CA ALA A 61 -24.57 6.53 18.50
C ALA A 61 -23.12 6.95 18.81
N GLU A 62 -22.77 7.04 20.09
CA GLU A 62 -21.39 6.89 20.52
C GLU A 62 -20.89 5.58 19.92
N ALA A 63 -19.90 5.67 19.02
CA ALA A 63 -19.29 4.50 18.41
C ALA A 63 -18.86 3.54 19.54
N GLU A 64 -19.45 2.36 19.58
CA GLU A 64 -19.02 1.31 20.50
C GLU A 64 -17.52 1.09 20.26
N PRO A 65 -16.67 1.09 21.31
CA PRO A 65 -15.24 0.88 21.12
C PRO A 65 -15.06 -0.47 20.42
N GLU A 66 -14.42 -0.44 19.24
CA GLU A 66 -14.13 -1.65 18.48
C GLU A 66 -13.43 -2.66 19.43
N PRO A 67 -13.85 -3.93 19.43
CA PRO A 67 -13.27 -4.93 20.32
C PRO A 67 -11.76 -5.00 20.11
N GLU A 68 -11.00 -5.03 21.22
CA GLU A 68 -9.54 -5.17 21.19
C GLU A 68 -9.18 -6.43 20.40
N TRP A 69 -8.57 -6.21 19.24
CA TRP A 69 -8.25 -7.29 18.32
C TRP A 69 -7.04 -8.06 18.82
N VAL A 70 -7.16 -9.39 18.82
CA VAL A 70 -6.13 -10.32 19.26
C VAL A 70 -5.78 -11.21 18.07
N ASP A 71 -4.48 -11.28 17.76
CA ASP A 71 -3.98 -12.13 16.69
C ASP A 71 -4.30 -13.62 16.97
N PRO A 72 -4.99 -14.33 16.06
CA PRO A 72 -5.38 -15.72 16.24
C PRO A 72 -4.21 -16.72 16.11
N ASP A 73 -3.03 -16.30 15.63
CA ASP A 73 -1.85 -17.15 15.40
C ASP A 73 -0.75 -16.90 16.46
N SER A 74 -1.05 -17.31 17.70
CA SER A 74 -0.21 -17.08 18.88
C SER A 74 1.24 -17.63 18.81
N ASP A 75 1.54 -18.57 17.90
CA ASP A 75 2.85 -19.22 17.80
C ASP A 75 3.83 -18.52 16.82
N TRP A 76 3.38 -17.53 16.05
CA TRP A 76 4.27 -16.80 15.15
C TRP A 76 5.20 -15.89 15.97
N PRO A 77 6.54 -16.03 15.97
CA PRO A 77 7.40 -15.15 16.77
C PRO A 77 7.27 -13.72 16.28
N HIS A 78 6.74 -12.87 17.15
CA HIS A 78 6.39 -11.49 16.85
C HIS A 78 6.64 -10.59 18.05
N GLN A 79 6.53 -9.30 17.77
CA GLN A 79 6.45 -8.21 18.72
C GLN A 79 5.25 -7.36 18.35
N TRP A 80 4.72 -6.62 19.33
CA TRP A 80 3.57 -5.76 19.13
C TRP A 80 4.02 -4.37 18.69
N LEU A 81 3.35 -3.83 17.68
CA LEU A 81 3.47 -2.46 17.21
C LEU A 81 2.11 -1.78 17.36
N ASP A 82 2.06 -0.70 18.13
CA ASP A 82 0.90 0.20 18.15
C ASP A 82 1.00 1.17 16.95
N PHE A 83 0.03 1.11 16.05
CA PHE A 83 0.02 1.84 14.79
C PHE A 83 -1.36 2.43 14.53
N HIS A 84 -1.48 3.76 14.59
CA HIS A 84 -2.74 4.49 14.35
C HIS A 84 -3.95 3.96 15.15
N GLY A 85 -3.72 3.50 16.38
CA GLY A 85 -4.75 2.94 17.26
C GLY A 85 -4.97 1.45 17.10
N ASP A 86 -4.35 0.81 16.11
CA ASP A 86 -4.31 -0.64 15.97
C ASP A 86 -3.09 -1.24 16.65
N ARG A 87 -3.24 -2.48 17.08
CA ARG A 87 -2.15 -3.27 17.64
C ARG A 87 -1.79 -4.40 16.67
N LEU A 88 -0.65 -4.27 16.00
CA LEU A 88 -0.21 -5.18 14.94
C LEU A 88 0.88 -6.12 15.46
N ALA A 89 0.74 -7.40 15.18
CA ALA A 89 1.80 -8.39 15.39
C ALA A 89 2.80 -8.32 14.23
N VAL A 90 4.05 -7.99 14.54
CA VAL A 90 5.10 -7.73 13.54
C VAL A 90 6.42 -8.43 13.88
N ARG A 91 7.23 -8.65 12.85
CA ARG A 91 8.65 -9.01 12.95
C ARG A 91 9.48 -7.84 12.47
N LEU A 92 10.62 -7.62 13.13
CA LEU A 92 11.52 -6.56 12.70
C LEU A 92 12.30 -7.00 11.46
N PRO A 93 12.28 -6.17 10.41
CA PRO A 93 13.01 -6.47 9.19
C PRO A 93 14.50 -6.42 9.46
N GLN A 94 15.24 -7.40 8.95
CA GLN A 94 16.70 -7.34 8.99
C GLN A 94 17.24 -6.26 8.04
N ALA A 95 18.45 -5.78 8.29
CA ALA A 95 19.10 -4.73 7.47
C ALA A 95 19.08 -5.05 5.96
N ALA A 96 19.32 -6.30 5.57
CA ALA A 96 19.25 -6.72 4.17
C ALA A 96 17.87 -6.54 3.52
N GLN A 97 16.80 -6.74 4.30
CA GLN A 97 15.42 -6.61 3.83
C GLN A 97 15.06 -5.13 3.63
N ILE A 98 15.48 -4.27 4.57
CA ILE A 98 15.33 -2.81 4.47
C ILE A 98 16.11 -2.28 3.26
N LEU A 99 17.38 -2.70 3.09
CA LEU A 99 18.21 -2.29 1.95
C LEU A 99 17.62 -2.77 0.61
N GLY A 100 17.07 -3.98 0.57
CA GLY A 100 16.40 -4.53 -0.61
C GLY A 100 15.22 -3.67 -1.06
N LEU A 101 14.38 -3.24 -0.11
CA LEU A 101 13.26 -2.35 -0.40
C LEU A 101 13.73 -0.95 -0.85
N GLN A 102 14.71 -0.37 -0.15
CA GLN A 102 15.29 0.93 -0.55
C GLN A 102 15.90 0.89 -1.96
N TYR A 103 16.53 -0.22 -2.33
CA TYR A 103 17.05 -0.40 -3.68
C TYR A 103 15.91 -0.47 -4.71
N ALA A 104 14.82 -1.18 -4.39
CA ALA A 104 13.63 -1.22 -5.27
C ALA A 104 13.08 0.20 -5.52
N VAL A 105 12.96 1.03 -4.48
CA VAL A 105 12.54 2.44 -4.60
C VAL A 105 13.51 3.23 -5.49
N LYS A 106 14.82 3.12 -5.24
CA LYS A 106 15.84 3.89 -5.97
C LYS A 106 15.99 3.51 -7.43
N THR A 107 15.79 2.24 -7.77
CA THR A 107 15.93 1.78 -9.16
C THR A 107 14.83 2.30 -10.09
N GLY A 108 13.77 2.92 -9.54
CA GLY A 108 12.77 3.62 -10.34
C GLY A 108 12.10 2.74 -11.39
N ARG A 109 11.91 1.45 -11.07
CA ARG A 109 11.09 0.55 -11.90
C ARG A 109 9.62 1.03 -11.88
N SER A 110 8.77 0.35 -12.65
CA SER A 110 7.33 0.66 -12.69
C SER A 110 6.71 0.73 -11.29
N GLU A 111 5.67 1.54 -11.15
CA GLU A 111 4.92 1.66 -9.90
C GLU A 111 4.34 0.31 -9.44
N GLU A 112 3.83 -0.49 -10.38
CA GLU A 112 3.36 -1.86 -10.12
C GLU A 112 4.47 -2.74 -9.49
N TYR A 113 5.71 -2.63 -9.99
CA TYR A 113 6.84 -3.35 -9.40
C TYR A 113 7.13 -2.87 -7.98
N LEU A 114 7.04 -1.56 -7.71
CA LEU A 114 7.26 -1.04 -6.37
C LEU A 114 6.17 -1.52 -5.39
N LEU A 115 4.90 -1.48 -5.80
CA LEU A 115 3.78 -1.97 -5.02
C LEU A 115 3.93 -3.47 -4.71
N GLU A 116 4.32 -4.29 -5.69
CA GLU A 116 4.62 -5.71 -5.48
C GLU A 116 5.72 -5.89 -4.41
N ARG A 117 6.80 -5.10 -4.48
CA ARG A 117 7.92 -5.20 -3.53
C ARG A 117 7.53 -4.75 -2.13
N MET A 118 6.73 -3.69 -2.01
CA MET A 118 6.20 -3.23 -0.73
C MET A 118 5.25 -4.25 -0.11
N ASN A 119 4.30 -4.78 -0.90
CA ASN A 119 3.39 -5.84 -0.46
C ASN A 119 4.17 -7.07 0.01
N LYS A 120 5.17 -7.50 -0.76
CA LYS A 120 6.04 -8.62 -0.37
C LYS A 120 6.83 -8.33 0.91
N PHE A 121 7.29 -7.10 1.10
CA PHE A 121 7.97 -6.71 2.33
C PHE A 121 7.03 -6.87 3.54
N LEU A 122 5.83 -6.29 3.47
CA LEU A 122 4.87 -6.28 4.56
C LEU A 122 4.35 -7.68 4.92
N THR A 123 3.98 -8.49 3.93
CA THR A 123 3.54 -9.88 4.15
C THR A 123 4.58 -10.78 4.83
N ASN A 124 5.86 -10.42 4.80
CA ASN A 124 6.89 -11.14 5.55
C ASN A 124 7.12 -10.58 6.96
N GLN A 125 6.77 -9.31 7.19
CA GLN A 125 7.00 -8.60 8.45
C GLN A 125 5.77 -8.53 9.35
N ILE A 126 4.58 -8.82 8.84
CA ILE A 126 3.32 -8.68 9.57
C ILE A 126 2.62 -10.04 9.63
N ALA A 127 2.03 -10.37 10.78
CA ALA A 127 1.25 -11.58 10.92
C ALA A 127 0.08 -11.56 9.92
N PRO A 128 -0.34 -12.71 9.35
CA PRO A 128 -1.41 -12.74 8.37
C PRO A 128 -2.68 -12.01 8.83
N ALA A 129 -3.13 -12.26 10.06
CA ALA A 129 -4.34 -11.65 10.59
C ALA A 129 -4.16 -10.14 10.88
N SER A 130 -2.98 -9.71 11.34
CA SER A 130 -2.64 -8.28 11.46
C SER A 130 -2.59 -7.59 10.10
N TYR A 131 -2.15 -8.30 9.07
CA TYR A 131 -2.08 -7.78 7.70
C TYR A 131 -3.46 -7.62 7.09
N GLU A 132 -4.36 -8.59 7.27
CA GLU A 132 -5.77 -8.48 6.89
C GLU A 132 -6.44 -7.30 7.57
N ARG A 133 -6.27 -7.14 8.89
CA ARG A 133 -6.78 -5.97 9.63
C ARG A 133 -6.25 -4.65 9.06
N PHE A 134 -4.94 -4.59 8.76
CA PHE A 134 -4.34 -3.41 8.14
C PHE A 134 -4.95 -3.09 6.77
N LEU A 135 -5.22 -4.10 5.94
CA LEU A 135 -5.89 -3.91 4.65
C LEU A 135 -7.35 -3.44 4.81
N ASP A 136 -8.08 -4.01 5.75
CA ASP A 136 -9.47 -3.61 6.04
C ASP A 136 -9.53 -2.16 6.51
N ARG A 137 -8.62 -1.76 7.42
CA ARG A 137 -8.54 -0.38 7.91
C ARG A 137 -8.13 0.64 6.86
N MET A 138 -7.41 0.24 5.80
CA MET A 138 -7.15 1.10 4.65
C MET A 138 -8.40 1.37 3.79
N GLN A 139 -9.39 0.48 3.83
CA GLN A 139 -10.63 0.60 3.06
C GLN A 139 -11.75 1.27 3.86
N ASP A 140 -11.58 1.36 5.18
CA ASP A 140 -12.50 2.04 6.08
C ASP A 140 -12.34 3.57 5.98
N PRO A 141 -13.39 4.33 5.60
CA PRO A 141 -13.34 5.79 5.58
C PRO A 141 -13.10 6.42 6.96
N ASP A 142 -13.51 5.75 8.04
CA ASP A 142 -13.25 6.17 9.43
C ASP A 142 -11.97 5.51 9.98
N GLY A 143 -11.20 4.94 9.06
CA GLY A 143 -10.05 4.11 9.29
C GLY A 143 -8.80 4.82 9.80
N GLY A 144 -8.80 6.16 9.86
CA GLY A 144 -7.63 6.95 10.25
C GLY A 144 -6.39 6.78 9.36
N TYR A 145 -6.43 5.86 8.39
CA TYR A 145 -5.33 5.52 7.51
C TYR A 145 -5.34 6.45 6.30
N GLY A 146 -4.29 7.26 6.20
CA GLY A 146 -4.14 8.24 5.13
C GLY A 146 -3.48 7.70 3.86
N ALA A 147 -3.46 8.54 2.83
CA ALA A 147 -2.67 8.30 1.63
C ALA A 147 -1.17 8.22 2.00
N GLY A 148 -0.59 7.02 1.91
CA GLY A 148 0.80 6.76 2.27
C GLY A 148 0.99 5.94 3.55
N ILE A 149 -0.08 5.49 4.20
CA ILE A 149 -0.03 4.67 5.42
C ILE A 149 0.89 3.44 5.29
N THR A 150 0.92 2.81 4.11
CA THR A 150 1.81 1.69 3.81
C THR A 150 3.28 2.08 3.95
N TRP A 151 3.65 3.29 3.54
CA TRP A 151 5.02 3.78 3.67
C TRP A 151 5.35 4.17 5.11
N GLU A 152 4.39 4.74 5.84
CA GLU A 152 4.54 5.04 7.27
C GLU A 152 4.83 3.77 8.08
N LEU A 153 4.06 2.70 7.83
CA LEU A 153 4.25 1.41 8.49
C LEU A 153 5.65 0.83 8.21
N ILE A 154 6.10 0.89 6.96
CA ILE A 154 7.45 0.43 6.58
C ILE A 154 8.54 1.24 7.30
N ASN A 155 8.37 2.56 7.43
CA ASN A 155 9.31 3.41 8.12
C ASN A 155 9.35 3.10 9.62
N GLU A 156 8.21 2.87 10.25
CA GLU A 156 8.14 2.51 11.66
C GLU A 156 8.80 1.15 11.93
N LEU A 157 8.54 0.15 11.08
CA LEU A 157 9.23 -1.15 11.13
C LEU A 157 10.76 -1.00 10.98
N SER A 158 11.20 -0.13 10.06
CA SER A 158 12.62 0.11 9.83
C SER A 158 13.30 0.83 11.01
N LYS A 159 12.58 1.75 11.65
CA LYS A 159 13.04 2.48 12.83
C LYS A 159 13.18 1.53 14.03
N LEU A 160 12.13 0.76 14.34
CA LEU A 160 12.16 -0.23 15.42
C LEU A 160 13.28 -1.25 15.24
N SER A 161 13.53 -1.70 14.00
CA SER A 161 14.67 -2.58 13.68
C SER A 161 16.01 -1.92 14.03
N SER A 162 16.18 -0.65 13.67
CA SER A 162 17.42 0.09 13.96
C SER A 162 17.64 0.29 15.46
N GLU A 163 16.57 0.60 16.20
CA GLU A 163 16.59 0.75 17.66
C GLU A 163 16.94 -0.58 18.35
N GLN A 164 16.39 -1.69 17.89
CA GLN A 164 16.71 -3.03 18.42
C GLN A 164 18.19 -3.37 18.19
N VAL A 165 18.70 -3.16 16.97
CA VAL A 165 20.13 -3.41 16.67
C VAL A 165 21.04 -2.55 17.55
N GLN A 166 20.68 -1.29 17.79
CA GLN A 166 21.46 -0.42 18.67
C GLN A 166 21.41 -0.90 20.12
N ALA A 167 20.24 -1.28 20.63
CA ALA A 167 20.07 -1.81 21.97
C ALA A 167 20.88 -3.10 22.19
N GLU A 168 20.84 -4.03 21.23
CA GLU A 168 21.63 -5.27 21.27
C GLU A 168 23.14 -5.00 21.26
N THR A 169 23.58 -4.02 20.47
CA THR A 169 24.99 -3.63 20.40
C THR A 169 25.48 -3.02 21.72
N VAL A 170 24.69 -2.16 22.34
CA VAL A 170 25.01 -1.57 23.64
C VAL A 170 25.04 -2.66 24.72
N ALA A 171 24.02 -3.52 24.77
CA ALA A 171 23.97 -4.64 25.73
C ALA A 171 25.17 -5.59 25.58
N ALA A 172 25.59 -5.89 24.34
CA ALA A 172 26.77 -6.69 24.07
C ALA A 172 28.07 -6.01 24.54
N ALA A 173 28.20 -4.69 24.34
CA ALA A 173 29.36 -3.93 24.82
C ALA A 173 29.44 -3.89 26.36
N GLU A 174 28.31 -3.69 27.04
CA GLU A 174 28.23 -3.70 28.50
C GLU A 174 28.57 -5.08 29.08
N ALA A 175 28.08 -6.15 28.45
CA ALA A 175 28.41 -7.53 28.86
C ALA A 175 29.91 -7.82 28.76
N VAL A 176 30.58 -7.34 27.69
CA VAL A 176 32.04 -7.49 27.52
C VAL A 176 32.81 -6.72 28.61
N THR A 177 32.38 -5.51 28.96
CA THR A 177 33.04 -4.71 30.01
C THR A 177 32.88 -5.30 31.41
N THR A 178 31.73 -5.92 31.71
CA THR A 178 31.48 -6.57 33.01
C THR A 178 32.28 -7.85 33.16
N GLN A 179 32.49 -8.60 32.07
CA GLN A 179 33.33 -9.80 32.08
C GLN A 179 34.83 -9.48 32.20
N ALA A 180 35.29 -8.31 31.73
CA ALA A 180 36.69 -7.90 31.78
C ALA A 180 37.12 -7.23 33.11
N GLY A 181 36.18 -6.74 33.93
CA GLY A 181 36.46 -6.07 35.21
C GLY A 181 36.49 -6.98 36.45
N GLY A 182 36.29 -8.29 36.28
CA GLY A 182 36.16 -9.28 37.37
C GLY A 182 37.35 -10.23 37.55
N ALA A 183 38.55 -9.87 37.07
CA ALA A 183 39.77 -10.69 37.18
C ALA A 183 40.85 -10.00 38.02
#